data_AF-A0A554MF31-F1
#
_entry.id   AF-A0A554MF31-F1
#
_cell.length_a   1.000
_cell.length_b   1.000
_cell.length_c   1.000
_cell.angle_alpha   90.00
_cell.angle_beta   90.00
_cell.angle_gamma   90.00
#
_symmetry.space_group_name_H-M   'P 1'
#
loop_
_entity.id
_entity.type
_entity.pdbx_description
1 polymer ?
#
loop_
_entity_poly.entity_id
_entity_poly.type
_entity_poly.pdbx_seq_one_letter_code
_entity_poly.pdbx_strand_id
1 'polypeptide(L)'
;PITQTPIQDAVKLLLSGKLTEEERAQGIDTEYPLEGLSLKGALLKDGILTLEFDDAKNKTVGGSCRVGILWFQIEATAKQFPEVRQVRFLPEEIFQP
;
A
#
# COMPACT_ATOMS: atom_id res chain seq x y z
N PRO A 1 -1.63 18.72 7.67
CA PRO A 1 -0.63 19.37 6.79
C PRO A 1 -0.81 18.86 5.36
N ILE A 2 -0.96 19.75 4.37
CA ILE A 2 -0.91 19.35 2.95
C ILE A 2 0.57 19.14 2.64
N THR A 3 0.96 17.88 2.41
CA THR A 3 2.33 17.54 2.06
C THR A 3 2.54 17.68 0.55
N GLN A 4 3.79 17.74 0.11
CA GLN A 4 4.11 17.79 -1.33
C GLN A 4 3.87 16.44 -2.04
N THR A 5 3.59 15.37 -1.28
CA THR A 5 3.46 13.99 -1.79
C THR A 5 2.26 13.25 -1.17
N PRO A 6 1.02 13.73 -1.38
CA PRO A 6 -0.16 13.21 -0.67
C PRO A 6 -0.44 11.72 -0.96
N ILE A 7 -0.16 11.24 -2.18
CA ILE A 7 -0.27 9.82 -2.54
C ILE A 7 0.68 8.97 -1.68
N GLN A 8 1.93 9.38 -1.56
CA GLN A 8 2.94 8.65 -0.78
C GLN A 8 2.55 8.58 0.69
N ASP A 9 1.98 9.66 1.24
CA ASP A 9 1.59 9.72 2.64
C ASP A 9 0.34 8.90 2.93
N ALA A 10 -0.64 8.87 2.01
CA ALA A 10 -1.79 7.98 2.13
C ALA A 10 -1.36 6.51 2.18
N VAL A 11 -0.43 6.09 1.30
CA VAL A 11 0.11 4.73 1.32
C VAL A 11 0.89 4.47 2.62
N LYS A 12 1.75 5.39 3.08
CA LYS A 12 2.45 5.24 4.37
C LYS A 12 1.49 5.13 5.55
N LEU A 13 0.40 5.88 5.54
CA LEU A 13 -0.62 5.82 6.57
C LEU A 13 -1.28 4.43 6.60
N LEU A 14 -1.68 3.90 5.44
CA LEU A 14 -2.19 2.54 5.32
C LEU A 14 -1.20 1.50 5.89
N LEU A 15 0.07 1.56 5.47
CA LEU A 15 1.11 0.62 5.90
C LEU A 15 1.42 0.70 7.40
N SER A 16 1.10 1.82 8.05
CA SER A 16 1.26 1.94 9.50
C SER A 16 0.25 1.10 10.29
N GLY A 17 -0.82 0.64 9.65
CA GLY A 17 -1.88 -0.17 10.27
C GLY A 17 -2.67 0.56 11.36
N LYS A 18 -2.54 1.88 11.45
CA LYS A 18 -3.25 2.68 12.45
C LYS A 18 -4.72 2.82 12.06
N LEU A 19 -5.57 2.13 12.80
CA LEU A 19 -7.02 2.31 12.78
C LEU A 19 -7.46 3.10 14.01
N THR A 20 -8.47 3.94 13.82
CA THR A 20 -9.22 4.61 14.88
C THR A 20 -10.10 3.61 15.64
N GLU A 21 -10.53 3.97 16.84
CA GLU A 21 -11.43 3.13 17.64
C GLU A 21 -12.80 2.98 16.96
N GLU A 22 -13.26 4.01 16.24
CA GLU A 22 -14.50 3.98 15.47
C GLU A 22 -14.43 3.00 14.30
N GLU A 23 -13.31 2.96 13.56
CA GLU A 23 -13.09 1.98 12.49
C GLU A 23 -13.09 0.55 13.04
N ARG A 24 -12.42 0.33 14.18
CA ARG A 24 -12.42 -0.98 14.85
C ARG A 24 -13.81 -1.37 15.33
N ALA A 25 -14.58 -0.44 15.87
CA ALA A 25 -15.97 -0.67 16.30
C ALA A 25 -16.89 -1.01 15.12
N GLN A 26 -16.56 -0.58 13.91
CA GLN A 26 -17.24 -0.97 12.66
C GLN A 26 -16.78 -2.33 12.11
N GLY A 27 -15.86 -3.01 12.79
CA GLY A 27 -15.31 -4.30 12.36
C GLY A 27 -14.24 -4.19 11.27
N ILE A 28 -13.65 -3.00 11.07
CA ILE A 28 -12.53 -2.83 10.15
C ILE A 28 -11.26 -3.39 10.80
N ASP A 29 -10.53 -4.18 10.03
CA ASP A 29 -9.23 -4.72 10.41
C ASP A 29 -8.24 -4.60 9.24
N THR A 30 -6.96 -4.82 9.51
CA THR A 30 -5.90 -4.68 8.52
C THR A 30 -4.75 -5.67 8.76
N GLU A 31 -4.15 -6.14 7.68
CA GLU A 31 -2.93 -6.96 7.74
C GLU A 31 -1.67 -6.12 8.02
N TYR A 32 -1.78 -4.79 7.94
CA TYR A 32 -0.68 -3.88 8.24
C TYR A 32 -0.64 -3.52 9.74
N PRO A 33 0.53 -3.20 10.30
CA PRO A 33 1.84 -3.18 9.65
C PRO A 33 2.42 -4.59 9.45
N LEU A 34 3.18 -4.76 8.37
CA LEU A 34 3.98 -5.97 8.14
C LEU A 34 5.42 -5.71 8.55
N GLU A 35 5.99 -6.59 9.38
CA GLU A 35 7.38 -6.48 9.81
C GLU A 35 8.32 -6.47 8.60
N GLY A 36 9.20 -5.47 8.51
CA GLY A 36 10.18 -5.36 7.44
C GLY A 36 9.64 -4.81 6.12
N LEU A 37 8.33 -4.52 6.02
CA LEU A 37 7.77 -3.84 4.86
C LEU A 37 7.85 -2.33 5.01
N SER A 38 8.38 -1.63 4.00
CA SER A 38 8.38 -0.17 3.95
C SER A 38 8.29 0.36 2.53
N LEU A 39 7.65 1.53 2.36
CA LEU A 39 7.62 2.26 1.09
C LEU A 39 8.88 3.12 0.94
N LYS A 40 9.72 2.83 -0.05
CA LYS A 40 10.92 3.59 -0.38
C LYS A 40 10.60 4.84 -1.19
N GLY A 41 9.70 4.72 -2.17
CA GLY A 41 9.41 5.80 -3.11
C GLY A 41 8.08 5.66 -3.82
N ALA A 42 7.58 6.78 -4.32
CA ALA A 42 6.41 6.85 -5.17
C ALA A 42 6.70 7.78 -6.35
N LEU A 43 6.51 7.30 -7.57
CA LEU A 43 6.69 8.07 -8.79
C LEU A 43 5.41 8.00 -9.62
N LEU A 44 4.72 9.13 -9.75
CA LEU A 44 3.59 9.26 -10.66
C LEU A 44 4.05 9.87 -11.98
N LYS A 45 3.86 9.15 -13.09
CA LYS A 45 4.16 9.62 -14.43
C LYS A 45 3.09 9.16 -15.41
N ASP A 46 2.52 10.09 -16.18
CA ASP A 46 1.52 9.80 -17.22
C ASP A 46 0.33 8.96 -16.72
N GLY A 47 -0.05 9.16 -15.46
CA GLY A 47 -1.13 8.44 -14.79
C GLY A 47 -0.77 7.03 -14.28
N ILE A 48 0.49 6.63 -14.40
CA ILE A 48 1.02 5.38 -13.84
C ILE A 48 1.78 5.72 -12.56
N LEU A 49 1.29 5.23 -11.42
CA LEU A 49 1.96 5.33 -10.13
C LEU A 49 2.82 4.08 -9.92
N THR A 50 4.13 4.27 -9.85
CA THR A 50 5.07 3.23 -9.42
C THR A 50 5.38 3.41 -7.95
N LEU A 51 5.10 2.38 -7.15
CA LEU A 51 5.41 2.32 -5.73
C LEU A 51 6.56 1.33 -5.51
N GLU A 52 7.66 1.83 -4.96
CA GLU A 52 8.84 1.02 -4.65
C GLU A 52 8.84 0.65 -3.16
N PHE A 53 8.94 -0.65 -2.89
CA PHE A 53 8.89 -1.23 -1.57
C PHE A 53 10.17 -1.98 -1.24
N ASP A 54 10.42 -2.09 0.06
CA ASP A 54 11.39 -3.00 0.66
C ASP A 54 10.63 -3.93 1.58
N ASP A 55 10.82 -5.23 1.39
CA ASP A 55 10.22 -6.29 2.17
C ASP A 55 11.32 -7.20 2.74
N ALA A 56 12.14 -6.64 3.64
CA ALA A 56 13.34 -7.28 4.16
C ALA A 56 13.07 -8.61 4.92
N LYS A 57 11.80 -8.91 5.22
CA LYS A 57 11.36 -10.11 5.94
C LYS A 57 10.45 -11.02 5.12
N ASN A 58 10.28 -10.73 3.82
CA ASN A 58 9.43 -11.51 2.90
C ASN A 58 8.00 -11.72 3.46
N LYS A 59 7.39 -10.66 3.98
CA LYS A 59 6.02 -10.70 4.55
C LYS A 59 4.93 -10.42 3.52
N THR A 60 5.31 -9.98 2.33
CA THR A 60 4.40 -9.69 1.21
C THR A 60 4.17 -10.86 0.27
N VAL A 61 4.91 -11.97 0.46
CA VAL A 61 4.71 -13.23 -0.26
C VAL A 61 3.81 -14.19 0.53
N GLY A 62 3.25 -15.19 -0.16
CA GLY A 62 2.41 -16.23 0.44
C GLY A 62 1.24 -16.61 -0.45
N GLY A 63 0.22 -17.25 0.12
CA GLY A 63 -0.94 -17.69 -0.66
C GLY A 63 -1.65 -16.55 -1.39
N SER A 64 -2.12 -16.82 -2.61
CA SER A 64 -2.74 -15.85 -3.51
C SER A 64 -3.87 -15.01 -2.87
N CYS A 65 -4.68 -15.61 -2.00
CA CYS A 65 -5.75 -14.89 -1.30
C CYS A 65 -5.20 -13.79 -0.39
N ARG A 66 -4.19 -14.09 0.42
CA ARG A 66 -3.61 -13.13 1.37
C ARG A 66 -2.87 -12.03 0.63
N VAL A 67 -2.03 -12.44 -0.31
CA VAL A 67 -1.21 -11.52 -1.10
C VAL A 67 -2.10 -10.58 -1.92
N GLY A 68 -3.19 -11.09 -2.49
CA GLY A 68 -4.19 -10.27 -3.18
C GLY A 68 -4.80 -9.19 -2.29
N ILE A 69 -5.12 -9.50 -1.02
CA ILE A 69 -5.66 -8.50 -0.09
C ILE A 69 -4.67 -7.34 0.13
N LEU A 70 -3.39 -7.65 0.36
CA LEU A 70 -2.35 -6.63 0.53
C LEU A 70 -2.26 -5.72 -0.71
N TRP A 71 -2.21 -6.33 -1.89
CA TRP A 71 -2.21 -5.61 -3.18
C TRP A 71 -3.41 -4.69 -3.30
N PHE A 72 -4.62 -5.23 -3.11
CA PHE A 72 -5.87 -4.50 -3.35
C PHE A 72 -6.03 -3.30 -2.41
N GLN A 73 -5.61 -3.42 -1.15
CA GLN A 73 -5.67 -2.30 -0.20
C GLN A 73 -4.77 -1.14 -0.63
N ILE A 74 -3.52 -1.42 -1.03
CA ILE A 74 -2.61 -0.37 -1.51
C ILE A 74 -3.11 0.23 -2.83
N GLU A 75 -3.52 -0.62 -3.77
CA GLU A 75 -4.02 -0.17 -5.07
C GLU A 75 -5.27 0.71 -4.93
N ALA A 76 -6.24 0.28 -4.11
CA ALA A 76 -7.46 1.06 -3.86
C ALA A 76 -7.15 2.41 -3.20
N THR A 77 -6.22 2.44 -2.24
CA THR A 77 -5.77 3.67 -1.58
C THR A 77 -5.13 4.64 -2.58
N ALA A 78 -4.24 4.14 -3.42
CA ALA A 78 -3.60 4.94 -4.46
C ALA A 78 -4.61 5.47 -5.51
N LYS A 79 -5.61 4.67 -5.87
CA LYS A 79 -6.65 5.04 -6.85
C LYS A 79 -7.72 6.00 -6.30
N GLN A 80 -7.67 6.37 -5.02
CA GLN A 80 -8.46 7.51 -4.51
C GLN A 80 -8.05 8.84 -5.16
N PHE A 81 -6.82 8.91 -5.68
CA PHE A 81 -6.29 10.06 -6.39
C PHE A 81 -6.64 9.96 -7.88
N PRO A 82 -7.44 10.88 -8.44
CA PRO A 82 -7.98 10.78 -9.80
C PRO A 82 -6.92 10.78 -10.91
N GLU A 83 -5.72 11.30 -10.63
CA GLU A 83 -4.58 11.27 -11.52
C GLU A 83 -3.94 9.88 -11.63
N VAL A 84 -4.21 8.96 -10.70
CA VAL A 84 -3.68 7.58 -10.70
C VAL A 84 -4.62 6.66 -11.48
N ARG A 85 -4.22 6.29 -12.69
CA ARG A 85 -4.98 5.37 -13.57
C ARG A 85 -4.52 3.92 -13.43
N GLN A 86 -3.23 3.72 -13.18
CA GLN A 86 -2.61 2.41 -12.98
C GLN A 86 -1.63 2.47 -11.81
N VAL A 87 -1.56 1.39 -11.04
CA VAL A 87 -0.54 1.21 -9.99
C VAL A 87 0.40 0.08 -10.42
N ARG A 88 1.70 0.27 -10.18
CA ARG A 88 2.75 -0.72 -10.37
C ARG A 88 3.57 -0.81 -9.08
N PHE A 89 4.05 -2.01 -8.80
CA PHE A 89 4.86 -2.29 -7.63
C PHE A 89 6.27 -2.66 -8.05
N LEU A 90 7.25 -2.17 -7.29
CA LEU A 90 8.64 -2.60 -7.37
C LEU A 90 9.09 -3.13 -6.00
N PRO A 91 9.86 -4.23 -5.95
CA PRO A 91 10.26 -5.05 -7.12
C PRO A 91 9.06 -5.84 -7.69
N GLU A 92 9.14 -6.34 -8.93
CA GLU A 92 7.97 -6.90 -9.66
C GLU A 92 7.40 -8.17 -9.00
N GLU A 93 8.23 -8.91 -8.28
CA GLU A 93 7.88 -10.10 -7.50
C GLU A 93 7.12 -9.79 -6.20
N ILE A 94 7.05 -8.51 -5.79
CA ILE A 94 6.32 -8.15 -4.57
C ILE A 94 4.82 -8.35 -4.78
N PHE A 95 4.17 -8.83 -3.72
CA PHE A 95 2.76 -9.17 -3.75
C PHE A 95 2.38 -10.15 -4.88
N GLN A 96 3.26 -11.11 -5.19
CA GLN A 96 2.94 -12.26 -6.04
C GLN A 96 2.71 -13.53 -5.19
N PRO A 97 1.86 -14.48 -5.65
CA PRO A 97 1.65 -15.78 -5.01
C PRO A 97 2.89 -16.69 -4.99
#